data_AF-A0A209A4K4-F1
#
_entry.id   AF-A0A209A4K4-F1
#
_cell.length_a   1.000
_cell.length_b   1.000
_cell.length_c   1.000
_cell.angle_alpha   90.00
_cell.angle_beta   90.00
_cell.angle_gamma   90.00
#
_symmetry.space_group_name_H-M   'P 1'
#
loop_
_entity.id
_entity.type
_entity.pdbx_description
1 polymer ?
#
loop_
_entity_poly.entity_id
_entity_poly.type
_entity_poly.pdbx_seq_one_letter_code
_entity_poly.pdbx_strand_id
1 'polypeptide(L)' 'MNIKKLVTAVGIIAVCCLFYLLALDSYCDQGGTFSTGICAITSIIPW' A
#
# COMPACT_ATOMS: atom_id res chain seq x y z
N MET A 1 -17.44 -8.21 -19.70
CA MET A 1 -16.99 -7.22 -18.70
C MET A 1 -16.49 -5.98 -19.45
N ASN A 2 -17.05 -4.80 -19.22
CA ASN A 2 -16.64 -3.58 -19.94
C ASN A 2 -15.23 -3.17 -19.49
N ILE A 3 -14.28 -3.04 -20.42
CA ILE A 3 -12.89 -2.65 -20.13
C ILE A 3 -12.82 -1.36 -19.29
N LYS A 4 -13.70 -0.40 -19.55
CA LYS A 4 -13.79 0.83 -18.74
C LYS A 4 -14.05 0.54 -17.25
N LYS A 5 -14.96 -0.40 -16.94
CA LYS A 5 -15.26 -0.81 -15.57
C LYS A 5 -14.09 -1.56 -14.93
N LEU A 6 -13.36 -2.37 -15.71
CA LEU A 6 -12.15 -3.05 -15.24
C LEU A 6 -11.07 -2.03 -14.85
N VAL A 7 -10.80 -1.06 -15.71
CA VAL A 7 -9.79 -0.01 -15.46
C VAL A 7 -10.17 0.82 -14.22
N THR A 8 -11.44 1.19 -14.09
CA THR A 8 -11.90 1.90 -12.88
C THR A 8 -11.74 1.05 -11.63
N ALA A 9 -12.11 -0.24 -11.66
CA ALA A 9 -11.96 -1.13 -10.51
C ALA A 9 -10.49 -1.31 -10.11
N VAL A 10 -9.61 -1.56 -11.08
CA VAL A 10 -8.16 -1.70 -10.85
C VAL A 10 -7.56 -0.40 -10.33
N GLY A 11 -7.98 0.75 -10.87
CA GLY A 11 -7.52 2.07 -10.39
C GLY A 11 -7.91 2.33 -8.94
N ILE A 12 -9.14 2.00 -8.53
CA ILE A 12 -9.58 2.13 -7.14
C ILE A 12 -8.75 1.22 -6.22
N ILE A 13 -8.54 -0.04 -6.61
CA ILE A 13 -7.74 -0.99 -5.84
C ILE A 13 -6.31 -0.47 -5.68
N ALA A 14 -5.70 0.04 -6.75
CA ALA A 14 -4.35 0.60 -6.71
C ALA A 14 -4.26 1.79 -5.74
N VAL A 15 -5.21 2.72 -5.78
CA VAL A 15 -5.26 3.87 -4.86
C VAL A 15 -5.43 3.41 -3.41
N CYS A 16 -6.31 2.44 -3.14
CA CYS A 16 -6.47 1.87 -1.80
C CYS A 16 -5.18 1.21 -1.30
N CYS A 17 -4.48 0.46 -2.15
CA CYS A 17 -3.18 -0.13 -1.81
C CYS A 17 -2.12 0.93 -1.51
N LEU A 18 -2.08 2.03 -2.29
CA LEU A 18 -1.15 3.13 -2.03
C LEU A 18 -1.42 3.78 -0.67
N PHE A 19 -2.67 4.13 -0.36
CA PHE A 19 -3.03 4.70 0.94
C PHE A 19 -2.73 3.74 2.10
N TYR A 20 -2.94 2.44 1.90
CA TYR A 20 -2.61 1.42 2.89
C TYR A 20 -1.10 1.35 3.18
N LEU A 21 -0.27 1.36 2.13
CA LEU A 21 1.19 1.36 2.28
C LEU A 21 1.70 2.63 2.95
N LEU A 22 1.14 3.80 2.58
CA LEU A 22 1.51 5.09 3.14
C LEU A 22 1.14 5.21 4.62
N ALA A 23 -0.03 4.67 4.98
CA ALA A 23 -0.39 4.51 6.39
C ALA A 23 0.56 3.55 7.10
N LEU A 24 0.89 2.41 6.49
CA LEU A 24 1.82 1.44 7.07
C LEU A 24 3.18 2.05 7.36
N ASP A 25 3.74 2.83 6.42
CA ASP A 25 5.03 3.49 6.58
C ASP A 25 5.07 4.37 7.84
N SER A 26 4.03 5.20 8.04
CA SER A 26 3.88 6.02 9.24
C SER A 26 3.70 5.21 10.53
N TYR A 27 3.08 4.03 10.47
CA TYR A 27 2.97 3.11 11.62
C TYR A 27 4.28 2.38 11.91
N CYS A 28 5.05 2.03 10.88
CA CYS A 28 6.37 1.40 10.99
C CYS A 28 7.40 2.38 11.58
N ASP A 29 7.38 3.64 11.13
CA ASP A 29 8.24 4.72 11.65
C ASP A 29 8.02 4.97 13.15
N GLN A 30 6.78 4.83 13.62
CA GLN A 30 6.43 4.94 15.04
C GLN A 30 6.80 3.71 15.89
N GLY A 31 7.48 2.70 15.34
CA GLY A 31 7.94 1.53 16.08
C GLY A 31 6.85 0.47 16.32
N GLY A 32 5.81 0.46 15.51
CA GLY A 32 4.76 -0.57 15.56
C GLY A 32 5.28 -1.96 15.21
N THR A 33 4.90 -2.99 15.97
CA THR A 33 5.27 -4.41 15.77
C THR A 33 4.47 -5.11 14.68
N PHE A 34 3.98 -4.38 13.67
CA PHE A 34 3.26 -4.97 12.55
C PHE A 34 4.23 -5.61 11.57
N SER A 35 4.31 -6.95 11.62
CA SER A 35 4.98 -7.84 10.67
C SER A 35 6.26 -7.25 10.07
N THR A 36 7.38 -7.38 10.79
CA THR A 36 8.72 -6.90 10.44
C THR A 36 9.10 -7.13 8.96
N GLY A 37 8.53 -8.15 8.30
CA GLY A 37 8.75 -8.41 6.87
C GLY A 37 8.13 -7.38 5.92
N ILE A 38 6.98 -6.79 6.22
CA ILE A 38 6.30 -5.83 5.31
C ILE A 38 6.90 -4.43 5.49
N CYS A 39 7.18 -4.00 6.73
CA CYS A 39 7.92 -2.76 7.00
C CYS A 39 9.34 -2.78 6.38
N ALA A 40 10.00 -3.94 6.34
CA ALA A 40 11.31 -4.07 5.69
C ALA A 40 11.22 -3.88 4.16
N ILE A 41 10.15 -4.38 3.54
CA ILE A 41 9.93 -4.21 2.09
C ILE A 41 9.57 -2.75 1.75
N THR A 42 8.75 -2.09 2.58
CA THR A 42 8.44 -0.65 2.40
C THR A 42 9.65 0.24 2.69
N SER A 43 10.52 -0.12 3.64
CA SER A 43 11.78 0.61 3.86
C SER A 43 12.76 0.50 2.68
N ILE A 44 12.70 -0.58 1.89
CA ILE A 44 13.53 -0.77 0.69
C ILE A 44 12.97 -0.02 -0.53
N ILE A 45 11.65 0.22 -0.57
CA ILE A 45 10.99 0.99 -1.63
C ILE A 45 10.72 2.40 -1.09
N PRO A 46 11.64 3.37 -1.31
CA PRO A 46 11.42 4.74 -0.88
C PRO A 46 10.30 5.31 -1.75
N TRP A 47 9.08 5.33 -1.20
CA TRP A 47 8.05 6.22 -1.70
C TRP A 47 8.34 7.65 -1.22
#